data_AF-A0A2H2YYX2-F1
#
_entry.id   AF-A0A2H2YYX2-F1
#
_cell.length_a   1.000
_cell.length_b   1.000
_cell.length_c   1.000
_cell.angle_alpha   90.00
_cell.angle_beta   90.00
_cell.angle_gamma   90.00
#
_symmetry.space_group_name_H-M   'P 1'
#
loop_
_entity.id
_entity.type
_entity.pdbx_description
1 polymer ?
#
loop_
_entity_poly.entity_id
_entity_poly.type
_entity_poly.pdbx_seq_one_letter_code
_entity_poly.pdbx_strand_id
1 'polypeptide(L)'
;MNTLPVVLDLHAEEASFLAVLRDYALRAPHYDLDDLGKLEDRIDAHLDGLRIAGPAGLETVLAQLGPHTVGELFAGVVLAFETHHTDGLSQLSEHVRNAVETERGYLMALGWLDWEWVAPWIDRMLASPKPLFRRLGLAACGMHRRDPGAALLAELSQADPGVLARAARTAGELRRHDLMPTLRSHRLHQDAATRFWVNWATAQLGDEYALEPLRPFAEQPGAFQYRALCVLLAWQHREHSVAWIHQLLQNPAQRRIGIQAIGLLGDPVGVPWLIQQMSDPLYARVAGEAFSLMTGADLALLNLELQQLPDFDAGPNDNAEAPNVVMDPDENLPWPDPQSISRWWQAHGGEFQAGVGYIVGLPQSESGFKQALAHGLQRQRIAAACGIARLRPTDVLLPISAPVRRQKKWLG
;
A
#
# COMPACT_ATOMS: atom_id res chain seq x y z
N MET A 1 2.57 23.39 38.28
CA MET A 1 2.65 23.05 36.85
C MET A 1 1.27 22.56 36.43
N ASN A 2 0.67 23.18 35.43
CA ASN A 2 -0.64 22.74 34.94
C ASN A 2 -0.39 21.46 34.13
N THR A 3 -0.79 20.31 34.65
CA THR A 3 -0.48 18.99 34.07
C THR A 3 -1.34 18.67 32.85
N LEU A 4 -2.49 19.34 32.71
CA LEU A 4 -3.45 19.06 31.64
C LEU A 4 -2.93 19.44 30.24
N PRO A 5 -2.34 20.63 30.00
CA PRO A 5 -1.74 20.96 28.70
C PRO A 5 -0.67 19.96 28.25
N VAL A 6 0.22 19.55 29.17
CA VAL A 6 1.31 18.58 28.88
C VAL A 6 0.76 17.22 28.45
N VAL A 7 -0.35 16.79 29.04
CA VAL A 7 -1.00 15.52 28.68
C VAL A 7 -1.64 15.61 27.29
N LEU A 8 -2.24 16.75 26.93
CA LEU A 8 -2.81 16.94 25.60
C LEU A 8 -1.74 17.01 24.51
N ASP A 9 -0.62 17.69 24.77
CA ASP A 9 0.52 17.72 23.86
C ASP A 9 1.03 16.30 23.58
N LEU A 10 1.19 15.48 24.62
CA LEU A 10 1.60 14.08 24.46
C LEU A 10 0.60 13.26 23.64
N HIS A 11 -0.71 13.42 23.86
CA HIS A 11 -1.71 12.73 23.03
C HIS A 11 -1.66 13.18 21.56
N ALA A 12 -1.46 14.48 21.30
CA ALA A 12 -1.33 15.01 19.96
C ALA A 12 -0.07 14.47 19.25
N GLU A 13 1.08 14.50 19.93
CA GLU A 13 2.36 13.99 19.41
C GLU A 13 2.29 12.49 19.11
N GLU A 14 1.80 11.68 20.06
CA GLU A 14 1.73 10.23 19.90
C GLU A 14 0.71 9.81 18.84
N ALA A 15 -0.49 10.43 18.78
CA ALA A 15 -1.46 10.15 17.72
C ALA A 15 -0.88 10.45 16.33
N SER A 16 -0.15 11.57 16.22
CA SER A 16 0.48 12.03 14.98
C SER A 16 1.60 11.08 14.53
N PHE A 17 2.50 10.73 15.45
CA PHE A 17 3.60 9.79 15.19
C PHE A 17 3.07 8.41 14.77
N LEU A 18 2.12 7.86 15.54
CA LEU A 18 1.57 6.54 15.27
C LEU A 18 0.79 6.48 13.95
N ALA A 19 0.14 7.57 13.54
CA ALA A 19 -0.51 7.65 12.24
C ALA A 19 0.49 7.48 11.09
N VAL A 20 1.64 8.16 11.17
CA VAL A 20 2.72 8.02 10.17
C VAL A 20 3.30 6.61 10.19
N LEU A 21 3.52 6.05 11.38
CA LEU A 21 3.97 4.66 11.54
C LEU A 21 2.99 3.66 10.90
N ARG A 22 1.67 3.88 11.06
CA ARG A 22 0.65 3.05 10.42
C ARG A 22 0.72 3.12 8.91
N ASP A 23 0.87 4.30 8.33
CA ASP A 23 0.99 4.47 6.88
C ASP A 23 2.25 3.78 6.30
N TYR A 24 3.34 3.72 7.07
CA TYR A 24 4.49 2.86 6.78
C TYR A 24 4.12 1.37 6.87
N ALA A 25 3.55 0.95 8.00
CA ALA A 25 3.22 -0.44 8.32
C ALA A 25 2.31 -1.08 7.26
N LEU A 26 1.40 -0.32 6.64
CA LEU A 26 0.53 -0.76 5.55
C LEU A 26 1.26 -1.26 4.29
N ARG A 27 2.57 -1.05 4.18
CA ARG A 27 3.41 -1.49 3.05
C ARG A 27 4.69 -2.22 3.51
N ALA A 28 4.87 -2.34 4.81
CA ALA A 28 6.03 -2.98 5.40
C ALA A 28 5.94 -4.51 5.28
N PRO A 29 7.09 -5.21 5.21
CA PRO A 29 7.12 -6.64 4.99
C PRO A 29 6.71 -7.47 6.22
N HIS A 30 6.77 -6.91 7.42
CA HIS A 30 6.76 -7.65 8.70
C HIS A 30 5.52 -7.39 9.56
N TYR A 31 4.52 -6.66 9.06
CA TYR A 31 3.26 -6.45 9.76
C TYR A 31 2.19 -7.40 9.22
N ASP A 32 1.56 -8.16 10.10
CA ASP A 32 0.32 -8.87 9.79
C ASP A 32 -0.92 -8.01 10.10
N LEU A 33 -2.12 -8.60 10.04
CA LEU A 33 -3.37 -7.89 10.35
C LEU A 33 -3.55 -7.60 11.86
N ASP A 34 -3.01 -8.43 12.74
CA ASP A 34 -3.14 -8.27 14.18
C ASP A 34 -2.14 -7.26 14.75
N ASP A 35 -0.92 -7.20 14.23
CA ASP A 35 0.04 -6.14 14.55
C ASP A 35 -0.46 -4.76 14.12
N LEU A 36 -1.10 -4.69 12.95
CA LEU A 36 -1.82 -3.49 12.54
C LEU A 36 -2.95 -3.17 13.51
N GLY A 37 -3.71 -4.18 13.97
CA GLY A 37 -4.77 -3.99 14.96
C GLY A 37 -4.24 -3.33 16.24
N LYS A 38 -3.15 -3.88 16.81
CA LYS A 38 -2.50 -3.31 18.00
C LYS A 38 -2.01 -1.88 17.77
N LEU A 39 -1.46 -1.59 16.59
CA LEU A 39 -1.02 -0.24 16.24
C LEU A 39 -2.20 0.73 16.13
N GLU A 40 -3.30 0.30 15.49
CA GLU A 40 -4.53 1.09 15.37
C GLU A 40 -5.19 1.34 16.72
N ASP A 41 -5.21 0.36 17.63
CA ASP A 41 -5.74 0.51 18.99
C ASP A 41 -4.96 1.59 19.77
N ARG A 42 -3.63 1.67 19.59
CA ARG A 42 -2.81 2.74 20.17
C ARG A 42 -3.17 4.11 19.60
N ILE A 43 -3.33 4.23 18.27
CA ILE A 43 -3.76 5.48 17.63
C ILE A 43 -5.10 5.94 18.21
N ASP A 44 -6.07 5.03 18.29
CA ASP A 44 -7.42 5.36 18.76
C ASP A 44 -7.42 5.76 20.24
N ALA A 45 -6.59 5.13 21.08
CA ALA A 45 -6.43 5.53 22.49
C ALA A 45 -5.91 6.97 22.66
N HIS A 46 -4.97 7.42 21.83
CA HIS A 46 -4.49 8.80 21.88
C HIS A 46 -5.51 9.78 21.28
N LEU A 47 -6.21 9.40 20.21
CA LEU A 47 -7.33 10.18 19.70
C LEU A 47 -8.45 10.33 20.73
N ASP A 48 -8.77 9.28 21.50
CA ASP A 48 -9.74 9.32 22.60
C ASP A 48 -9.34 10.33 23.68
N GLY A 49 -8.06 10.39 24.05
CA GLY A 49 -7.55 11.41 24.96
C GLY A 49 -7.84 12.84 24.46
N LEU A 50 -7.65 13.08 23.16
CA LEU A 50 -7.96 14.36 22.52
C LEU A 50 -9.48 14.61 22.42
N ARG A 51 -10.28 13.58 22.11
CA ARG A 51 -11.75 13.66 22.06
C ARG A 51 -12.33 14.06 23.42
N ILE A 52 -11.82 13.50 24.52
CA ILE A 52 -12.25 13.82 25.89
C ILE A 52 -11.99 15.29 26.23
N ALA A 53 -10.92 15.87 25.70
CA ALA A 53 -10.58 17.27 25.89
C ALA A 53 -11.48 18.24 25.10
N GLY A 54 -12.34 17.72 24.20
CA GLY A 54 -13.26 18.51 23.40
C GLY A 54 -12.53 19.52 22.50
N PRO A 55 -13.00 20.79 22.41
CA PRO A 55 -12.37 21.82 21.58
C PRO A 55 -10.87 22.02 21.87
N ALA A 56 -10.44 21.92 23.13
CA ALA A 56 -9.04 22.08 23.51
C ALA A 56 -8.12 21.02 22.89
N GLY A 57 -8.63 19.79 22.69
CA GLY A 57 -7.89 18.72 22.03
C GLY A 57 -7.60 19.05 20.56
N LEU A 58 -8.61 19.55 19.83
CA LEU A 58 -8.43 20.00 18.44
C LEU A 58 -7.50 21.23 18.37
N GLU A 59 -7.68 22.21 19.25
CA GLU A 59 -6.83 23.41 19.30
C GLU A 59 -5.35 23.04 19.55
N THR A 60 -5.08 22.06 20.40
CA THR A 60 -3.73 21.56 20.67
C THR A 60 -3.09 21.01 19.40
N VAL A 61 -3.80 20.15 18.65
CA VAL A 61 -3.29 19.61 17.38
C VAL A 61 -3.11 20.71 16.32
N LEU A 62 -4.06 21.65 16.21
CA LEU A 62 -3.96 22.76 15.25
C LEU A 62 -2.76 23.66 15.53
N ALA A 63 -2.41 23.88 16.81
CA ALA A 63 -1.25 24.68 17.20
C ALA A 63 0.09 24.04 16.80
N GLN A 64 0.12 22.73 16.57
CA GLN A 64 1.32 21.98 16.18
C GLN A 64 1.51 21.88 14.66
N LEU A 65 0.58 22.41 13.84
CA LEU A 65 0.67 22.34 12.38
C LEU A 65 1.88 23.11 11.83
N GLY A 66 2.62 22.48 10.93
CA GLY A 66 3.78 23.02 10.23
C GLY A 66 3.93 22.45 8.81
N PRO A 67 4.93 22.91 8.03
CA PRO A 67 5.04 22.54 6.61
C PRO A 67 5.16 21.03 6.32
N HIS A 68 5.62 20.24 7.29
CA HIS A 68 5.92 18.81 7.16
C HIS A 68 5.11 17.92 8.13
N THR A 69 4.09 18.48 8.80
CA THR A 69 3.35 17.82 9.89
C THR A 69 2.21 16.92 9.36
N VAL A 70 2.59 15.79 8.76
CA VAL A 70 1.67 14.81 8.16
C VAL A 70 0.76 14.16 9.20
N GLY A 71 1.31 13.80 10.37
CA GLY A 71 0.57 13.12 11.44
C GLY A 71 -0.43 14.04 12.15
N GLU A 72 -0.05 15.28 12.35
CA GLU A 72 -0.86 16.32 12.98
C GLU A 72 -2.03 16.69 12.07
N LEU A 73 -1.80 16.77 10.76
CA LEU A 73 -2.90 16.95 9.81
C LEU A 73 -3.86 15.75 9.86
N PHE A 74 -3.35 14.53 9.99
CA PHE A 74 -4.20 13.35 10.18
C PHE A 74 -5.07 13.49 11.44
N ALA A 75 -4.46 13.73 12.61
CA ALA A 75 -5.18 13.80 13.87
C ALA A 75 -6.20 14.95 13.87
N GLY A 76 -5.81 16.13 13.36
CA GLY A 76 -6.68 17.29 13.26
C GLY A 76 -7.87 17.05 12.35
N VAL A 77 -7.68 16.41 11.19
CA VAL A 77 -8.78 16.06 10.28
C VAL A 77 -9.71 15.03 10.92
N VAL A 78 -9.20 14.00 11.60
CA VAL A 78 -10.07 13.02 12.30
C VAL A 78 -10.96 13.73 13.32
N LEU A 79 -10.36 14.50 14.22
CA LEU A 79 -11.10 15.21 15.28
C LEU A 79 -12.13 16.19 14.69
N ALA A 80 -11.72 17.00 13.71
CA ALA A 80 -12.60 18.01 13.14
C ALA A 80 -13.79 17.42 12.36
N PHE A 81 -13.63 16.25 11.72
CA PHE A 81 -14.73 15.54 11.07
C PHE A 81 -15.71 14.95 12.08
N GLU A 82 -15.21 14.27 13.12
CA GLU A 82 -16.04 13.62 14.15
C GLU A 82 -16.84 14.63 14.98
N THR A 83 -16.33 15.85 15.18
CA THR A 83 -17.02 16.91 15.91
C THR A 83 -17.76 17.90 14.99
N HIS A 84 -17.78 17.67 13.67
CA HIS A 84 -18.31 18.59 12.66
C HIS A 84 -17.81 20.05 12.82
N HIS A 85 -16.56 20.23 13.22
CA HIS A 85 -16.01 21.54 13.58
C HIS A 85 -15.62 22.34 12.32
N THR A 86 -16.54 23.14 11.80
CA THR A 86 -16.39 23.89 10.52
C THR A 86 -15.15 24.78 10.47
N ASP A 87 -14.82 25.45 11.58
CA ASP A 87 -13.71 26.41 11.61
C ASP A 87 -12.37 25.68 11.59
N GLY A 88 -12.22 24.61 12.39
CA GLY A 88 -11.07 23.72 12.34
C GLY A 88 -10.89 23.08 10.96
N LEU A 89 -11.96 22.59 10.34
CA LEU A 89 -11.91 22.09 8.96
C LEU A 89 -11.47 23.16 7.95
N SER A 90 -11.87 24.40 8.15
CA SER A 90 -11.45 25.53 7.30
C SER A 90 -9.96 25.82 7.46
N GLN A 91 -9.45 25.82 8.70
CA GLN A 91 -8.01 25.98 8.99
C GLN A 91 -7.18 24.82 8.41
N LEU A 92 -7.59 23.57 8.62
CA LEU A 92 -6.92 22.39 8.05
C LEU A 92 -6.93 22.42 6.52
N SER A 93 -8.06 22.83 5.93
CA SER A 93 -8.22 23.01 4.48
C SER A 93 -7.36 24.14 3.94
N GLU A 94 -7.06 25.17 4.73
CA GLU A 94 -6.11 26.22 4.36
C GLU A 94 -4.67 25.75 4.47
N HIS A 95 -4.34 25.08 5.57
CA HIS A 95 -3.03 24.49 5.80
C HIS A 95 -2.61 23.58 4.64
N VAL A 96 -3.43 22.58 4.28
CA VAL A 96 -3.10 21.61 3.22
C VAL A 96 -2.94 22.25 1.84
N ARG A 97 -3.55 23.43 1.59
CA ARG A 97 -3.32 24.18 0.34
C ARG A 97 -1.94 24.82 0.30
N ASN A 98 -1.42 25.22 1.45
CA ASN A 98 -0.14 25.92 1.57
C ASN A 98 1.03 24.95 1.83
N ALA A 99 0.76 23.77 2.39
CA ALA A 99 1.73 22.73 2.73
C ALA A 99 1.34 21.40 2.06
N VAL A 100 1.54 21.29 0.74
CA VAL A 100 1.08 20.14 -0.07
C VAL A 100 1.64 18.80 0.40
N GLU A 101 2.81 18.78 1.03
CA GLU A 101 3.42 17.57 1.60
C GLU A 101 2.55 16.93 2.69
N THR A 102 1.77 17.74 3.40
CA THR A 102 0.86 17.26 4.44
C THR A 102 -0.41 16.61 3.89
N GLU A 103 -0.73 16.76 2.58
CA GLU A 103 -1.95 16.19 1.95
C GLU A 103 -2.15 14.70 2.27
N ARG A 104 -1.04 13.97 2.41
CA ARG A 104 -1.04 12.57 2.81
C ARG A 104 -1.77 12.32 4.13
N GLY A 105 -1.59 13.18 5.13
CA GLY A 105 -2.28 13.10 6.43
C GLY A 105 -3.79 13.23 6.29
N TYR A 106 -4.24 14.15 5.43
CA TYR A 106 -5.66 14.33 5.11
C TYR A 106 -6.24 13.06 4.46
N LEU A 107 -5.53 12.49 3.48
CA LEU A 107 -5.92 11.24 2.82
C LEU A 107 -5.97 10.06 3.80
N MET A 108 -5.00 9.96 4.72
CA MET A 108 -4.99 8.96 5.78
C MET A 108 -6.24 9.09 6.68
N ALA A 109 -6.61 10.31 7.06
CA ALA A 109 -7.77 10.56 7.91
C ALA A 109 -9.08 10.21 7.20
N LEU A 110 -9.23 10.57 5.92
CA LEU A 110 -10.40 10.18 5.12
C LEU A 110 -10.55 8.67 4.99
N GLY A 111 -9.45 7.92 4.91
CA GLY A 111 -9.46 6.46 4.91
C GLY A 111 -9.76 5.85 6.28
N TRP A 112 -9.30 6.50 7.36
CA TRP A 112 -9.45 6.08 8.76
C TRP A 112 -10.88 6.24 9.29
N LEU A 113 -11.48 7.40 9.05
CA LEU A 113 -12.84 7.71 9.49
C LEU A 113 -13.83 6.71 8.91
N ASP A 114 -14.93 6.46 9.61
CA ASP A 114 -16.08 5.76 9.07
C ASP A 114 -16.88 6.64 8.10
N TRP A 115 -17.59 6.00 7.16
CA TRP A 115 -18.19 6.71 6.02
C TRP A 115 -19.19 7.77 6.47
N GLU A 116 -19.91 7.51 7.56
CA GLU A 116 -20.92 8.37 8.14
C GLU A 116 -20.37 9.76 8.51
N TRP A 117 -19.10 9.83 8.95
CA TRP A 117 -18.42 11.09 9.26
C TRP A 117 -17.98 11.83 8.00
N VAL A 118 -17.60 11.09 6.96
CA VAL A 118 -17.03 11.64 5.73
C VAL A 118 -18.11 12.09 4.74
N ALA A 119 -19.18 11.30 4.60
CA ALA A 119 -20.24 11.46 3.60
C ALA A 119 -20.84 12.87 3.51
N PRO A 120 -21.12 13.59 4.62
CA PRO A 120 -21.71 14.93 4.57
C PRO A 120 -20.85 15.97 3.83
N TRP A 121 -19.54 15.72 3.70
CA TRP A 121 -18.59 16.64 3.10
C TRP A 121 -18.27 16.33 1.64
N ILE A 122 -18.64 15.13 1.16
CA ILE A 122 -18.20 14.61 -0.14
C ILE A 122 -18.73 15.45 -1.30
N ASP A 123 -20.02 15.78 -1.31
CA ASP A 123 -20.61 16.58 -2.39
C ASP A 123 -19.94 17.96 -2.47
N ARG A 124 -19.67 18.58 -1.33
CA ARG A 124 -18.95 19.86 -1.26
C ARG A 124 -17.51 19.74 -1.77
N MET A 125 -16.82 18.65 -1.45
CA MET A 125 -15.46 18.39 -1.95
C MET A 125 -15.44 18.18 -3.47
N LEU A 126 -16.36 17.37 -3.99
CA LEU A 126 -16.47 17.06 -5.42
C LEU A 126 -16.90 18.29 -6.24
N ALA A 127 -17.78 19.15 -5.69
CA ALA A 127 -18.21 20.39 -6.33
C ALA A 127 -17.20 21.55 -6.18
N SER A 128 -16.08 21.35 -5.47
CA SER A 128 -15.10 22.41 -5.23
C SER A 128 -14.44 22.88 -6.53
N PRO A 129 -14.24 24.21 -6.71
CA PRO A 129 -13.47 24.72 -7.85
C PRO A 129 -11.97 24.37 -7.74
N LYS A 130 -11.48 24.02 -6.54
CA LYS A 130 -10.07 23.69 -6.30
C LYS A 130 -9.80 22.20 -6.59
N PRO A 131 -8.84 21.86 -7.48
CA PRO A 131 -8.51 20.47 -7.84
C PRO A 131 -8.13 19.59 -6.65
N LEU A 132 -7.46 20.16 -5.64
CA LEU A 132 -7.10 19.46 -4.40
C LEU A 132 -8.32 18.82 -3.71
N PHE A 133 -9.39 19.57 -3.49
CA PHE A 133 -10.57 19.04 -2.78
C PHE A 133 -11.35 18.04 -3.63
N ARG A 134 -11.38 18.21 -4.97
CA ARG A 134 -11.96 17.18 -5.84
C ARG A 134 -11.17 15.88 -5.76
N ARG A 135 -9.84 15.94 -5.70
CA ARG A 135 -8.97 14.77 -5.44
C ARG A 135 -9.29 14.13 -4.09
N LEU A 136 -9.40 14.91 -3.02
CA LEU A 136 -9.72 14.40 -1.69
C LEU A 136 -11.10 13.71 -1.66
N GLY A 137 -12.12 14.33 -2.26
CA GLY A 137 -13.47 13.75 -2.36
C GLY A 137 -13.49 12.42 -3.13
N LEU A 138 -12.86 12.38 -4.32
CA LEU A 138 -12.69 11.14 -5.07
C LEU A 138 -11.90 10.10 -4.29
N ALA A 139 -10.91 10.53 -3.50
CA ALA A 139 -10.11 9.64 -2.69
C ALA A 139 -10.91 8.97 -1.58
N ALA A 140 -11.70 9.73 -0.84
CA ALA A 140 -12.62 9.21 0.14
C ALA A 140 -13.60 8.21 -0.49
N CYS A 141 -14.25 8.58 -1.61
CA CYS A 141 -15.16 7.67 -2.33
C CYS A 141 -14.48 6.35 -2.71
N GLY A 142 -13.28 6.41 -3.28
CA GLY A 142 -12.48 5.24 -3.60
C GLY A 142 -12.17 4.40 -2.35
N MET A 143 -11.55 4.98 -1.32
CA MET A 143 -11.18 4.27 -0.07
C MET A 143 -12.35 3.57 0.63
N HIS A 144 -13.54 4.16 0.54
CA HIS A 144 -14.78 3.65 1.14
C HIS A 144 -15.62 2.78 0.20
N ARG A 145 -15.18 2.62 -1.05
CA ARG A 145 -15.92 1.92 -2.11
C ARG A 145 -17.33 2.49 -2.31
N ARG A 146 -17.45 3.81 -2.31
CA ARG A 146 -18.68 4.56 -2.58
C ARG A 146 -18.60 5.21 -3.95
N ASP A 147 -19.62 5.02 -4.77
CA ASP A 147 -19.64 5.56 -6.12
C ASP A 147 -19.94 7.07 -6.11
N PRO A 148 -19.05 7.95 -6.63
CA PRO A 148 -19.32 9.38 -6.76
C PRO A 148 -20.24 9.73 -7.94
N GLY A 149 -20.74 8.74 -8.68
CA GLY A 149 -21.71 8.92 -9.76
C GLY A 149 -21.16 9.79 -10.90
N ALA A 150 -21.92 10.82 -11.28
CA ALA A 150 -21.58 11.69 -12.40
C ALA A 150 -20.27 12.49 -12.20
N ALA A 151 -19.91 12.79 -10.95
CA ALA A 151 -18.66 13.50 -10.65
C ALA A 151 -17.43 12.69 -11.11
N LEU A 152 -17.48 11.36 -10.99
CA LEU A 152 -16.38 10.50 -11.45
C LEU A 152 -16.16 10.61 -12.96
N LEU A 153 -17.24 10.54 -13.74
CA LEU A 153 -17.19 10.62 -15.19
C LEU A 153 -16.73 12.00 -15.67
N ALA A 154 -17.19 13.07 -14.99
CA ALA A 154 -16.78 14.44 -15.31
C ALA A 154 -15.26 14.62 -15.15
N GLU A 155 -14.69 14.16 -14.02
CA GLU A 155 -13.26 14.32 -13.75
C GLU A 155 -12.37 13.45 -14.65
N LEU A 156 -12.87 12.34 -15.18
CA LEU A 156 -12.15 11.56 -16.19
C LEU A 156 -12.05 12.26 -17.55
N SER A 157 -12.96 13.19 -17.85
CA SER A 157 -13.06 13.76 -19.20
C SER A 157 -12.25 15.05 -19.39
N GLN A 158 -12.14 15.90 -18.36
CA GLN A 158 -11.62 17.27 -18.51
C GLN A 158 -10.82 17.80 -17.31
N ALA A 159 -10.35 16.93 -16.41
CA ALA A 159 -9.70 17.41 -15.20
C ALA A 159 -8.18 17.60 -15.34
N ASP A 160 -7.62 18.36 -14.39
CA ASP A 160 -6.18 18.44 -14.18
C ASP A 160 -5.57 17.04 -13.98
N PRO A 161 -4.31 16.79 -14.41
CA PRO A 161 -3.71 15.46 -14.38
C PRO A 161 -3.81 14.75 -13.02
N GLY A 162 -3.56 15.46 -11.92
CA GLY A 162 -3.68 14.87 -10.58
C GLY A 162 -5.10 14.41 -10.22
N VAL A 163 -6.13 15.13 -10.69
CA VAL A 163 -7.53 14.76 -10.42
C VAL A 163 -7.95 13.60 -11.29
N LEU A 164 -7.57 13.63 -12.58
CA LEU A 164 -7.78 12.53 -13.52
C LEU A 164 -7.12 11.25 -12.99
N ALA A 165 -5.86 11.32 -12.53
CA ALA A 165 -5.16 10.20 -11.92
C ALA A 165 -5.93 9.60 -10.73
N ARG A 166 -6.46 10.44 -9.84
CA ARG A 166 -7.27 9.99 -8.70
C ARG A 166 -8.64 9.45 -9.11
N ALA A 167 -9.28 10.05 -10.11
CA ALA A 167 -10.53 9.57 -10.70
C ALA A 167 -10.33 8.19 -11.33
N ALA A 168 -9.27 8.00 -12.12
CA ALA A 168 -8.90 6.72 -12.71
C ALA A 168 -8.68 5.64 -11.64
N ARG A 169 -7.88 5.95 -10.61
CA ARG A 169 -7.71 5.06 -9.47
C ARG A 169 -9.04 4.68 -8.82
N THR A 170 -9.92 5.65 -8.61
CA THR A 170 -11.23 5.43 -7.98
C THR A 170 -12.13 4.57 -8.85
N ALA A 171 -12.14 4.77 -10.17
CA ALA A 171 -12.86 3.92 -11.12
C ALA A 171 -12.37 2.47 -11.10
N GLY A 172 -11.05 2.25 -11.01
CA GLY A 172 -10.46 0.92 -10.86
C GLY A 172 -10.77 0.26 -9.52
N GLU A 173 -10.73 1.02 -8.42
CA GLU A 173 -11.10 0.58 -7.07
C GLU A 173 -12.57 0.13 -6.99
N LEU A 174 -13.47 0.82 -7.71
CA LEU A 174 -14.91 0.58 -7.76
C LEU A 174 -15.37 -0.39 -8.85
N ARG A 175 -14.46 -0.86 -9.72
CA ARG A 175 -14.81 -1.67 -10.91
C ARG A 175 -15.83 -1.01 -11.85
N ARG A 176 -15.67 0.28 -12.14
CA ARG A 176 -16.53 1.00 -13.09
C ARG A 176 -16.21 0.62 -14.54
N HIS A 177 -16.63 -0.59 -14.94
CA HIS A 177 -16.48 -1.15 -16.29
C HIS A 177 -17.09 -0.27 -17.38
N ASP A 178 -18.16 0.45 -17.05
CA ASP A 178 -18.83 1.41 -17.92
C ASP A 178 -17.93 2.61 -18.30
N LEU A 179 -16.91 2.92 -17.49
CA LEU A 179 -15.94 3.99 -17.73
C LEU A 179 -14.72 3.54 -18.53
N MET A 180 -14.64 2.27 -18.93
CA MET A 180 -13.51 1.71 -19.69
C MET A 180 -13.17 2.52 -20.96
N PRO A 181 -14.14 2.93 -21.82
CA PRO A 181 -13.81 3.70 -23.02
C PRO A 181 -13.13 5.03 -22.71
N THR A 182 -13.61 5.76 -21.69
CA THR A 182 -13.03 7.03 -21.25
C THR A 182 -11.66 6.84 -20.62
N LEU A 183 -11.45 5.79 -19.82
CA LEU A 183 -10.12 5.50 -19.28
C LEU A 183 -9.11 5.22 -20.41
N ARG A 184 -9.51 4.43 -21.42
CA ARG A 184 -8.63 4.09 -22.54
C ARG A 184 -8.13 5.29 -23.34
N SER A 185 -8.90 6.38 -23.45
CA SER A 185 -8.44 7.58 -24.15
C SER A 185 -7.25 8.28 -23.46
N HIS A 186 -7.01 8.00 -22.17
CA HIS A 186 -5.91 8.57 -21.40
C HIS A 186 -4.73 7.60 -21.20
N ARG A 187 -4.74 6.44 -21.88
CA ARG A 187 -3.71 5.40 -21.76
C ARG A 187 -2.28 5.89 -21.97
N LEU A 188 -2.08 6.81 -22.90
CA LEU A 188 -0.78 7.36 -23.28
C LEU A 188 -0.59 8.79 -22.77
N HIS A 189 -1.27 9.15 -21.67
CA HIS A 189 -1.19 10.49 -21.10
C HIS A 189 0.27 10.88 -20.77
N GLN A 190 0.61 12.16 -20.93
CA GLN A 190 1.98 12.66 -20.76
C GLN A 190 2.44 12.59 -19.29
N ASP A 191 1.58 13.01 -18.37
CA ASP A 191 1.82 12.87 -16.92
C ASP A 191 1.93 11.39 -16.50
N ALA A 192 3.01 11.06 -15.80
CA ALA A 192 3.36 9.68 -15.43
C ALA A 192 2.39 9.07 -14.42
N ALA A 193 1.94 9.84 -13.43
CA ALA A 193 0.99 9.37 -12.42
C ALA A 193 -0.38 9.07 -13.05
N THR A 194 -0.83 9.95 -13.93
CA THR A 194 -2.05 9.76 -14.73
C THR A 194 -1.97 8.50 -15.58
N ARG A 195 -0.89 8.36 -16.35
CA ARG A 195 -0.65 7.18 -17.18
C ARG A 195 -0.64 5.90 -16.36
N PHE A 196 0.03 5.89 -15.21
CA PHE A 196 0.04 4.76 -14.30
C PHE A 196 -1.37 4.42 -13.83
N TRP A 197 -2.11 5.37 -13.25
CA TRP A 197 -3.41 5.09 -12.64
C TRP A 197 -4.51 4.75 -13.65
N VAL A 198 -4.45 5.30 -14.86
CA VAL A 198 -5.33 4.90 -15.97
C VAL A 198 -5.09 3.45 -16.35
N ASN A 199 -3.84 3.07 -16.63
CA ASN A 199 -3.54 1.71 -17.04
C ASN A 199 -3.75 0.71 -15.90
N TRP A 200 -3.44 1.10 -14.66
CA TRP A 200 -3.77 0.32 -13.47
C TRP A 200 -5.27 0.08 -13.40
N ALA A 201 -6.10 1.12 -13.56
CA ALA A 201 -7.55 0.99 -13.49
C ALA A 201 -8.08 0.08 -14.60
N THR A 202 -7.65 0.26 -15.84
CA THR A 202 -8.11 -0.58 -16.96
C THR A 202 -7.63 -2.03 -16.83
N ALA A 203 -6.41 -2.26 -16.31
CA ALA A 203 -5.92 -3.62 -16.03
C ALA A 203 -6.78 -4.31 -14.97
N GLN A 204 -7.15 -3.59 -13.90
CA GLN A 204 -8.11 -4.09 -12.92
C GLN A 204 -9.45 -4.41 -13.60
N LEU A 205 -9.91 -3.63 -14.57
CA LEU A 205 -11.14 -3.92 -15.32
C LEU A 205 -10.99 -5.03 -16.38
N GLY A 206 -9.84 -5.71 -16.48
CA GLY A 206 -9.61 -6.84 -17.40
C GLY A 206 -9.04 -6.45 -18.77
N ASP A 207 -8.50 -5.23 -18.93
CA ASP A 207 -7.86 -4.80 -20.17
C ASP A 207 -6.42 -5.29 -20.26
N GLU A 208 -6.20 -6.39 -21.01
CA GLU A 208 -4.87 -6.97 -21.20
C GLU A 208 -3.87 -6.01 -21.86
N TYR A 209 -4.34 -5.12 -22.74
CA TYR A 209 -3.47 -4.14 -23.39
C TYR A 209 -2.89 -3.15 -22.37
N ALA A 210 -3.50 -2.97 -21.21
CA ALA A 210 -3.02 -2.05 -20.18
C ALA A 210 -1.74 -2.56 -19.48
N LEU A 211 -1.41 -3.85 -19.63
CA LEU A 211 -0.23 -4.46 -19.03
C LEU A 211 1.07 -3.95 -19.67
N GLU A 212 1.09 -3.75 -20.99
CA GLU A 212 2.29 -3.25 -21.68
C GLU A 212 2.70 -1.84 -21.18
N PRO A 213 1.80 -0.84 -21.11
CA PRO A 213 2.13 0.47 -20.52
C PRO A 213 2.46 0.44 -19.01
N LEU A 214 2.03 -0.58 -18.27
CA LEU A 214 2.38 -0.75 -16.85
C LEU A 214 3.79 -1.32 -16.65
N ARG A 215 4.30 -2.08 -17.62
CA ARG A 215 5.61 -2.76 -17.52
C ARG A 215 6.77 -1.81 -17.19
N PRO A 216 6.95 -0.65 -17.84
CA PRO A 216 8.03 0.27 -17.49
C PRO A 216 7.99 0.74 -16.03
N PHE A 217 6.80 0.86 -15.43
CA PHE A 217 6.67 1.24 -14.03
C PHE A 217 7.15 0.13 -13.09
N ALA A 218 7.00 -1.14 -13.45
CA ALA A 218 7.52 -2.26 -12.65
C ALA A 218 9.05 -2.41 -12.77
N GLU A 219 9.62 -2.01 -13.89
CA GLU A 219 11.06 -2.11 -14.17
C GLU A 219 11.88 -0.93 -13.61
N GLN A 220 11.22 0.17 -13.25
CA GLN A 220 11.87 1.38 -12.74
C GLN A 220 11.64 1.57 -11.24
N PRO A 221 12.70 1.88 -10.46
CA PRO A 221 12.54 2.27 -9.06
C PRO A 221 11.59 3.47 -8.91
N GLY A 222 10.66 3.40 -7.97
CA GLY A 222 9.75 4.50 -7.67
C GLY A 222 8.46 4.08 -6.97
N ALA A 223 7.61 5.06 -6.66
CA ALA A 223 6.40 4.86 -5.87
C ALA A 223 5.36 3.89 -6.49
N PHE A 224 5.49 3.58 -7.78
CA PHE A 224 4.59 2.70 -8.52
C PHE A 224 5.12 1.28 -8.72
N GLN A 225 6.41 1.03 -8.47
CA GLN A 225 7.10 -0.18 -8.90
C GLN A 225 6.46 -1.46 -8.42
N TYR A 226 6.37 -1.63 -7.11
CA TYR A 226 5.83 -2.85 -6.52
C TYR A 226 4.34 -3.06 -6.86
N ARG A 227 3.57 -1.97 -6.98
CA ARG A 227 2.15 -2.04 -7.37
C ARG A 227 1.99 -2.46 -8.83
N ALA A 228 2.81 -1.90 -9.72
CA ALA A 228 2.85 -2.30 -11.13
C ALA A 228 3.21 -3.79 -11.24
N LEU A 229 4.25 -4.23 -10.50
CA LEU A 229 4.70 -5.60 -10.48
C LEU A 229 3.57 -6.57 -10.04
N CYS A 230 2.91 -6.29 -8.90
CA CYS A 230 1.80 -7.12 -8.42
C CYS A 230 0.66 -7.24 -9.44
N VAL A 231 0.28 -6.13 -10.09
CA VAL A 231 -0.79 -6.15 -11.11
C VAL A 231 -0.36 -6.90 -12.36
N LEU A 232 0.86 -6.69 -12.85
CA LEU A 232 1.39 -7.40 -14.01
C LEU A 232 1.39 -8.91 -13.78
N LEU A 233 1.98 -9.39 -12.67
CA LEU A 233 2.05 -10.83 -12.41
C LEU A 233 0.67 -11.43 -12.12
N ALA A 234 -0.24 -10.67 -11.52
CA ALA A 234 -1.59 -11.16 -11.27
C ALA A 234 -2.36 -11.36 -12.57
N TRP A 235 -2.30 -10.41 -13.51
CA TRP A 235 -3.16 -10.38 -14.72
C TRP A 235 -2.51 -10.95 -15.98
N GLN A 236 -1.19 -10.91 -16.11
CA GLN A 236 -0.49 -11.38 -17.30
C GLN A 236 -0.51 -12.91 -17.38
N HIS A 237 -0.69 -13.45 -18.59
CA HIS A 237 -0.58 -14.89 -18.82
C HIS A 237 0.78 -15.43 -18.36
N ARG A 238 0.76 -16.63 -17.78
CA ARG A 238 1.93 -17.27 -17.17
C ARG A 238 3.14 -17.31 -18.11
N GLU A 239 2.94 -17.73 -19.35
CA GLU A 239 4.00 -17.89 -20.35
C GLU A 239 4.72 -16.56 -20.62
N HIS A 240 3.96 -15.47 -20.75
CA HIS A 240 4.51 -14.13 -20.91
C HIS A 240 5.25 -13.65 -19.65
N SER A 241 4.75 -14.00 -18.46
CA SER A 241 5.42 -13.68 -17.19
C SER A 241 6.74 -14.40 -17.04
N VAL A 242 6.79 -15.70 -17.36
CA VAL A 242 8.04 -16.49 -17.37
C VAL A 242 9.04 -15.89 -18.35
N ALA A 243 8.64 -15.64 -19.60
CA ALA A 243 9.52 -15.05 -20.61
C ALA A 243 10.07 -13.68 -20.19
N TRP A 244 9.21 -12.82 -19.64
CA TRP A 244 9.62 -11.50 -19.16
C TRP A 244 10.57 -11.58 -17.96
N ILE A 245 10.31 -12.45 -16.98
CA ILE A 245 11.22 -12.67 -15.85
C ILE A 245 12.60 -13.15 -16.34
N HIS A 246 12.63 -14.08 -17.29
CA HIS A 246 13.90 -14.53 -17.87
C HIS A 246 14.68 -13.37 -18.52
N GLN A 247 13.99 -12.45 -19.18
CA GLN A 247 14.60 -11.25 -19.75
C GLN A 247 15.13 -10.29 -18.67
N LEU A 248 14.36 -10.04 -17.60
CA LEU A 248 14.80 -9.20 -16.47
C LEU A 248 16.09 -9.72 -15.85
N LEU A 249 16.18 -11.04 -15.65
CA LEU A 249 17.33 -11.67 -14.99
C LEU A 249 18.62 -11.63 -15.83
N GLN A 250 18.55 -11.32 -17.12
CA GLN A 250 19.75 -11.07 -17.95
C GLN A 250 20.43 -9.74 -17.59
N ASN A 251 19.73 -8.80 -16.96
CA ASN A 251 20.27 -7.53 -16.53
C ASN A 251 20.53 -7.55 -15.01
N PRO A 252 21.79 -7.50 -14.53
CA PRO A 252 22.09 -7.47 -13.10
C PRO A 252 21.40 -6.34 -12.35
N ALA A 253 21.20 -5.16 -12.96
CA ALA A 253 20.51 -4.04 -12.33
C ALA A 253 19.02 -4.31 -12.05
N GLN A 254 18.43 -5.29 -12.75
CA GLN A 254 17.03 -5.69 -12.62
C GLN A 254 16.86 -6.94 -11.72
N ARG A 255 17.95 -7.50 -11.19
CA ARG A 255 17.93 -8.77 -10.45
C ARG A 255 16.98 -8.75 -9.25
N ARG A 256 16.97 -7.65 -8.48
CA ARG A 256 16.05 -7.44 -7.35
C ARG A 256 14.58 -7.59 -7.77
N ILE A 257 14.20 -6.95 -8.87
CA ILE A 257 12.83 -7.00 -9.41
C ILE A 257 12.53 -8.41 -9.92
N GLY A 258 13.50 -9.06 -10.58
CA GLY A 258 13.38 -10.46 -11.00
C GLY A 258 13.11 -11.42 -9.83
N ILE A 259 13.78 -11.24 -8.68
CA ILE A 259 13.54 -12.03 -7.46
C ILE A 259 12.09 -11.83 -6.98
N GLN A 260 11.63 -10.59 -6.86
CA GLN A 260 10.25 -10.29 -6.46
C GLN A 260 9.23 -10.88 -7.44
N ALA A 261 9.52 -10.80 -8.74
CA ALA A 261 8.67 -11.35 -9.80
C ALA A 261 8.57 -12.88 -9.74
N ILE A 262 9.66 -13.59 -9.41
CA ILE A 262 9.63 -15.05 -9.18
C ILE A 262 8.72 -15.37 -7.99
N GLY A 263 8.86 -14.64 -6.88
CA GLY A 263 8.00 -14.81 -5.71
C GLY A 263 6.51 -14.62 -6.03
N LEU A 264 6.18 -13.57 -6.79
CA LEU A 264 4.80 -13.26 -7.21
C LEU A 264 4.24 -14.25 -8.24
N LEU A 265 5.08 -14.74 -9.17
CA LEU A 265 4.72 -15.82 -10.09
C LEU A 265 4.40 -17.12 -9.33
N GLY A 266 5.12 -17.35 -8.23
CA GLY A 266 4.89 -18.44 -7.29
C GLY A 266 5.21 -19.83 -7.85
N ASP A 267 5.99 -19.95 -8.93
CA ASP A 267 6.40 -21.26 -9.46
C ASP A 267 7.54 -21.86 -8.62
N PRO A 268 7.36 -23.06 -8.02
CA PRO A 268 8.41 -23.71 -7.24
C PRO A 268 9.68 -24.03 -8.04
N VAL A 269 9.62 -24.04 -9.38
CA VAL A 269 10.82 -24.16 -10.23
C VAL A 269 11.86 -23.08 -9.92
N GLY A 270 11.44 -21.89 -9.47
CA GLY A 270 12.35 -20.80 -9.10
C GLY A 270 13.04 -20.97 -7.74
N VAL A 271 12.56 -21.86 -6.87
CA VAL A 271 13.02 -21.96 -5.47
C VAL A 271 14.52 -22.29 -5.36
N PRO A 272 15.09 -23.28 -6.08
CA PRO A 272 16.52 -23.55 -6.02
C PRO A 272 17.38 -22.33 -6.37
N TRP A 273 16.93 -21.51 -7.32
CA TRP A 273 17.63 -20.29 -7.70
C TRP A 273 17.48 -19.19 -6.64
N LEU A 274 16.30 -19.03 -6.03
CA LEU A 274 16.10 -18.12 -4.89
C LEU A 274 17.04 -18.47 -3.73
N ILE A 275 17.18 -19.75 -3.38
CA ILE A 275 18.11 -20.21 -2.34
C ILE A 275 19.56 -19.85 -2.68
N GLN A 276 19.96 -19.91 -3.95
CA GLN A 276 21.28 -19.43 -4.36
C GLN A 276 21.43 -17.92 -4.15
N GLN A 277 20.41 -17.12 -4.46
CA GLN A 277 20.45 -15.67 -4.23
C GLN A 277 20.50 -15.30 -2.74
N MET A 278 20.02 -16.19 -1.85
CA MET A 278 20.14 -15.99 -0.39
C MET A 278 21.59 -15.93 0.11
N SER A 279 22.56 -16.40 -0.69
CA SER A 279 23.99 -16.35 -0.34
C SER A 279 24.65 -15.01 -0.67
N ASP A 280 23.99 -14.13 -1.45
CA ASP A 280 24.48 -12.79 -1.78
C ASP A 280 23.81 -11.78 -0.85
N PRO A 281 24.54 -11.08 0.05
CA PRO A 281 23.94 -10.16 1.01
C PRO A 281 23.07 -9.07 0.38
N LEU A 282 23.36 -8.64 -0.85
CA LEU A 282 22.57 -7.64 -1.56
C LEU A 282 21.16 -8.13 -1.93
N TYR A 283 20.98 -9.44 -2.11
CA TYR A 283 19.73 -10.07 -2.55
C TYR A 283 19.12 -10.99 -1.51
N ALA A 284 19.81 -11.24 -0.40
CA ALA A 284 19.46 -12.29 0.53
C ALA A 284 18.05 -12.11 1.08
N ARG A 285 17.79 -10.95 1.68
CA ARG A 285 16.50 -10.63 2.31
C ARG A 285 15.32 -10.67 1.34
N VAL A 286 15.44 -10.05 0.16
CA VAL A 286 14.38 -10.10 -0.86
C VAL A 286 14.16 -11.51 -1.44
N ALA A 287 15.21 -12.35 -1.52
CA ALA A 287 15.06 -13.76 -1.90
C ALA A 287 14.37 -14.58 -0.80
N GLY A 288 14.67 -14.31 0.47
CA GLY A 288 13.97 -14.82 1.65
C GLY A 288 12.48 -14.47 1.64
N GLU A 289 12.16 -13.21 1.34
CA GLU A 289 10.78 -12.73 1.20
C GLU A 289 10.04 -13.45 0.06
N ALA A 290 10.66 -13.57 -1.12
CA ALA A 290 10.07 -14.27 -2.27
C ALA A 290 9.82 -15.76 -1.97
N PHE A 291 10.75 -16.41 -1.25
CA PHE A 291 10.58 -17.78 -0.79
C PHE A 291 9.42 -17.91 0.21
N SER A 292 9.34 -17.01 1.19
CA SER A 292 8.27 -17.00 2.20
C SER A 292 6.90 -16.73 1.57
N LEU A 293 6.84 -15.79 0.61
CA LEU A 293 5.63 -15.51 -0.16
C LEU A 293 5.12 -16.73 -0.91
N MET A 294 6.00 -17.56 -1.45
CA MET A 294 5.62 -18.75 -2.23
C MET A 294 5.25 -19.93 -1.32
N THR A 295 6.08 -20.21 -0.34
CA THR A 295 6.01 -21.43 0.47
C THR A 295 5.21 -21.30 1.75
N GLY A 296 4.96 -20.06 2.22
CA GLY A 296 4.34 -19.82 3.52
C GLY A 296 5.28 -20.06 4.71
N ALA A 297 6.54 -20.39 4.45
CA ALA A 297 7.54 -20.57 5.50
C ALA A 297 7.84 -19.21 6.17
N ASP A 298 7.51 -19.09 7.44
CA ASP A 298 7.96 -17.99 8.28
C ASP A 298 9.41 -18.26 8.73
N LEU A 299 10.35 -17.45 8.24
CA LEU A 299 11.77 -17.71 8.46
C LEU A 299 12.18 -17.59 9.93
N ALA A 300 11.57 -16.69 10.69
CA ALA A 300 11.89 -16.51 12.10
C ALA A 300 11.28 -17.65 12.93
N LEU A 301 9.98 -17.94 12.73
CA LEU A 301 9.27 -18.99 13.47
C LEU A 301 9.88 -20.38 13.24
N LEU A 302 10.37 -20.64 12.03
CA LEU A 302 10.97 -21.92 11.66
C LEU A 302 12.48 -21.98 11.91
N ASN A 303 13.09 -20.94 12.49
CA ASN A 303 14.54 -20.83 12.71
C ASN A 303 15.36 -21.04 11.40
N LEU A 304 14.91 -20.41 10.32
CA LEU A 304 15.51 -20.44 8.99
C LEU A 304 16.30 -19.16 8.66
N GLU A 305 16.54 -18.32 9.65
CA GLU A 305 17.34 -17.09 9.55
C GLU A 305 18.73 -17.26 10.17
N LEU A 306 19.66 -16.41 9.74
CA LEU A 306 21.01 -16.34 10.28
C LEU A 306 20.97 -15.89 11.75
N GLN A 307 21.64 -16.65 12.62
CA GLN A 307 21.83 -16.27 14.02
C GLN A 307 22.85 -15.13 14.19
N GLN A 308 23.81 -15.04 13.26
CA GLN A 308 24.79 -13.96 13.21
C GLN A 308 24.53 -13.13 11.95
N LEU A 309 24.17 -11.87 12.16
CA LEU A 309 23.87 -10.95 11.08
C LEU A 309 25.13 -10.64 10.26
N PRO A 310 25.04 -10.61 8.91
CA PRO A 310 26.14 -10.16 8.08
C PRO A 310 26.52 -8.70 8.38
N ASP A 311 27.81 -8.40 8.26
CA ASP A 311 28.29 -7.02 8.21
C ASP A 311 27.94 -6.43 6.83
N PHE A 312 26.75 -5.83 6.73
CA PHE A 312 26.20 -5.29 5.50
C PHE A 312 25.76 -3.84 5.71
N ASP A 313 26.40 -2.93 4.98
CA ASP A 313 26.00 -1.53 4.93
C ASP A 313 25.08 -1.29 3.71
N ALA A 314 23.78 -1.15 3.98
CA ALA A 314 22.78 -0.86 2.97
C ALA A 314 22.72 0.64 2.58
N GLY A 315 23.29 1.51 3.42
CA GLY A 315 23.13 2.97 3.41
C GLY A 315 21.68 3.47 3.66
N PRO A 316 21.50 4.76 4.03
CA PRO A 316 22.31 5.51 4.98
C PRO A 316 21.94 5.17 6.44
N ASN A 317 22.96 5.18 7.30
CA ASN A 317 22.92 5.54 8.73
C ASN A 317 22.25 6.92 8.91
N ASP A 318 21.75 7.27 10.11
CA ASP A 318 21.13 8.54 10.55
C ASP A 318 21.97 9.84 10.30
N ASN A 319 23.00 9.80 9.46
CA ASN A 319 23.81 10.95 9.05
C ASN A 319 23.10 11.80 7.99
N ALA A 320 22.57 12.94 8.42
CA ALA A 320 21.87 13.94 7.60
C ALA A 320 22.69 14.56 6.44
N GLU A 321 24.00 14.29 6.34
CA GLU A 321 24.90 14.85 5.30
C GLU A 321 25.25 13.86 4.17
N ALA A 322 24.73 12.63 4.19
CA ALA A 322 25.02 11.64 3.16
C ALA A 322 24.27 11.96 1.82
N PRO A 323 24.95 11.94 0.65
CA PRO A 323 24.32 12.22 -0.64
C PRO A 323 23.33 11.14 -1.14
N ASN A 324 23.22 10.01 -0.44
CA ASN A 324 22.29 8.92 -0.73
C ASN A 324 21.23 8.79 0.39
N VAL A 325 20.02 9.32 0.15
CA VAL A 325 18.88 9.35 1.10
C VAL A 325 17.93 8.15 0.91
N VAL A 326 18.37 7.07 0.26
CA VAL A 326 17.50 5.93 -0.05
C VAL A 326 17.54 4.94 1.12
N MET A 327 16.49 4.93 1.95
CA MET A 327 16.33 3.92 3.01
C MET A 327 16.34 2.52 2.41
N ASP A 328 17.01 1.59 3.10
CA ASP A 328 17.06 0.19 2.73
C ASP A 328 15.65 -0.42 2.62
N PRO A 329 15.19 -0.83 1.41
CA PRO A 329 13.85 -1.36 1.23
C PRO A 329 13.62 -2.73 1.89
N ASP A 330 14.70 -3.37 2.36
CA ASP A 330 14.72 -4.69 2.99
C ASP A 330 15.06 -4.63 4.48
N GLU A 331 15.21 -3.44 5.08
CA GLU A 331 15.66 -3.24 6.47
C GLU A 331 15.00 -4.20 7.47
N ASN A 332 13.67 -4.37 7.35
CA ASN A 332 12.86 -5.16 8.26
C ASN A 332 12.54 -6.57 7.75
N LEU A 333 13.34 -7.09 6.81
CA LEU A 333 13.27 -8.48 6.38
C LEU A 333 14.31 -9.32 7.11
N PRO A 334 13.98 -10.56 7.51
CA PRO A 334 14.94 -11.47 8.13
C PRO A 334 16.05 -11.84 7.16
N TRP A 335 17.25 -12.06 7.69
CA TRP A 335 18.39 -12.55 6.92
C TRP A 335 18.29 -14.07 6.76
N PRO A 336 17.95 -14.61 5.58
CA PRO A 336 17.79 -16.05 5.42
C PRO A 336 19.10 -16.81 5.60
N ASP A 337 19.05 -17.98 6.22
CA ASP A 337 20.13 -18.96 6.20
C ASP A 337 19.93 -19.93 5.01
N PRO A 338 20.74 -19.82 3.93
CA PRO A 338 20.59 -20.65 2.75
C PRO A 338 20.70 -22.15 3.04
N GLN A 339 21.51 -22.56 4.03
CA GLN A 339 21.70 -23.98 4.34
C GLN A 339 20.50 -24.55 5.08
N SER A 340 19.95 -23.80 6.04
CA SER A 340 18.75 -24.21 6.78
C SER A 340 17.52 -24.22 5.87
N ILE A 341 17.37 -23.22 5.01
CA ILE A 341 16.29 -23.17 4.01
C ILE A 341 16.42 -24.29 2.98
N SER A 342 17.64 -24.61 2.52
CA SER A 342 17.86 -25.73 1.60
C SER A 342 17.41 -27.06 2.21
N ARG A 343 17.74 -27.31 3.48
CA ARG A 343 17.28 -28.51 4.21
C ARG A 343 15.76 -28.52 4.37
N TRP A 344 15.16 -27.38 4.71
CA TRP A 344 13.71 -27.25 4.79
C TRP A 344 13.04 -27.56 3.45
N TRP A 345 13.59 -27.02 2.35
CA TRP A 345 13.07 -27.23 1.00
C TRP A 345 13.21 -28.69 0.54
N GLN A 346 14.29 -29.38 0.91
CA GLN A 346 14.42 -30.81 0.63
C GLN A 346 13.34 -31.65 1.32
N ALA A 347 12.90 -31.23 2.51
CA ALA A 347 11.86 -31.93 3.27
C ALA A 347 10.43 -31.64 2.77
N HIS A 348 10.14 -30.39 2.37
CA HIS A 348 8.77 -29.94 2.05
C HIS A 348 8.53 -29.70 0.55
N GLY A 349 9.59 -29.59 -0.26
CA GLY A 349 9.49 -29.25 -1.69
C GLY A 349 8.65 -30.23 -2.51
N GLY A 350 8.50 -31.48 -2.05
CA GLY A 350 7.63 -32.47 -2.66
C GLY A 350 6.13 -32.14 -2.60
N GLU A 351 5.72 -31.19 -1.76
CA GLU A 351 4.35 -30.70 -1.65
C GLU A 351 4.00 -29.71 -2.78
N PHE A 352 5.01 -29.20 -3.50
CA PHE A 352 4.85 -28.17 -4.52
C PHE A 352 5.01 -28.73 -5.93
N GLN A 353 4.00 -28.48 -6.77
CA GLN A 353 4.02 -28.90 -8.17
C GLN A 353 4.57 -27.81 -9.10
N ALA A 354 5.57 -28.18 -9.93
CA ALA A 354 6.10 -27.32 -10.99
C ALA A 354 5.00 -26.85 -11.95
N GLY A 355 5.05 -25.57 -12.35
CA GLY A 355 4.04 -24.98 -13.24
C GLY A 355 2.76 -24.49 -12.55
N VAL A 356 2.58 -24.81 -11.26
CA VAL A 356 1.50 -24.26 -10.42
C VAL A 356 2.04 -23.05 -9.65
N GLY A 357 1.31 -21.94 -9.64
CA GLY A 357 1.64 -20.78 -8.82
C GLY A 357 1.17 -20.98 -7.39
N TYR A 358 2.00 -20.63 -6.41
CA TYR A 358 1.68 -20.66 -4.97
C TYR A 358 1.73 -19.27 -4.34
N ILE A 359 1.01 -19.12 -3.25
CA ILE A 359 1.04 -17.98 -2.33
C ILE A 359 0.82 -18.50 -0.92
N VAL A 360 1.72 -18.14 0.00
CA VAL A 360 1.75 -18.59 1.40
C VAL A 360 1.55 -20.10 1.58
N GLY A 361 2.20 -20.90 0.71
CA GLY A 361 2.12 -22.37 0.76
C GLY A 361 0.87 -22.96 0.11
N LEU A 362 -0.05 -22.13 -0.38
CA LEU A 362 -1.30 -22.55 -1.00
C LEU A 362 -1.28 -22.28 -2.50
N PRO A 363 -1.89 -23.13 -3.34
CA PRO A 363 -2.07 -22.82 -4.75
C PRO A 363 -2.78 -21.48 -4.93
N GLN A 364 -2.33 -20.68 -5.90
CA GLN A 364 -2.91 -19.39 -6.30
C GLN A 364 -4.34 -19.59 -6.84
N SER A 365 -5.26 -19.68 -5.90
CA SER A 365 -6.68 -19.92 -6.04
C SER A 365 -7.43 -18.90 -5.20
N GLU A 366 -8.75 -18.81 -5.37
CA GLU A 366 -9.55 -17.89 -4.55
C GLU A 366 -9.39 -18.19 -3.06
N SER A 367 -9.36 -19.48 -2.69
CA SER A 367 -9.16 -19.90 -1.30
C SER A 367 -7.77 -19.52 -0.77
N GLY A 368 -6.71 -19.77 -1.55
CA GLY A 368 -5.33 -19.44 -1.16
C GLY A 368 -5.13 -17.94 -0.96
N PHE A 369 -5.66 -17.11 -1.88
CA PHE A 369 -5.57 -15.67 -1.71
C PHE A 369 -6.41 -15.15 -0.53
N LYS A 370 -7.58 -15.72 -0.25
CA LYS A 370 -8.38 -15.35 0.93
C LYS A 370 -7.63 -15.66 2.24
N GLN A 371 -6.98 -16.82 2.32
CA GLN A 371 -6.14 -17.19 3.46
C GLN A 371 -4.95 -16.22 3.61
N ALA A 372 -4.26 -15.91 2.51
CA ALA A 372 -3.19 -14.92 2.51
C ALA A 372 -3.65 -13.53 2.96
N LEU A 373 -4.86 -13.11 2.58
CA LEU A 373 -5.44 -11.83 2.99
C LEU A 373 -5.76 -11.75 4.49
N ALA A 374 -6.15 -12.88 5.09
CA ALA A 374 -6.50 -12.98 6.50
C ALA A 374 -5.29 -13.15 7.42
N HIS A 375 -4.30 -13.93 7.00
CA HIS A 375 -3.21 -14.39 7.87
C HIS A 375 -1.80 -14.03 7.39
N GLY A 376 -1.64 -13.51 6.18
CA GLY A 376 -0.34 -13.15 5.63
C GLY A 376 0.22 -11.85 6.19
N LEU A 377 1.51 -11.62 5.93
CA LEU A 377 2.16 -10.33 6.14
C LEU A 377 1.73 -9.32 5.09
N GLN A 378 1.87 -8.01 5.34
CA GLN A 378 1.22 -6.99 4.51
C GLN A 378 1.61 -7.03 3.03
N ARG A 379 2.86 -7.29 2.69
CA ARG A 379 3.27 -7.46 1.28
C ARG A 379 2.65 -8.70 0.64
N GLN A 380 2.49 -9.80 1.38
CA GLN A 380 1.76 -10.98 0.94
C GLN A 380 0.27 -10.68 0.75
N ARG A 381 -0.33 -9.90 1.65
CA ARG A 381 -1.72 -9.43 1.56
C ARG A 381 -1.94 -8.50 0.35
N ILE A 382 -0.98 -7.64 0.04
CA ILE A 382 -0.98 -6.81 -1.18
C ILE A 382 -0.99 -7.70 -2.45
N ALA A 383 -0.08 -8.67 -2.52
CA ALA A 383 -0.04 -9.62 -3.64
C ALA A 383 -1.35 -10.41 -3.76
N ALA A 384 -1.89 -10.88 -2.63
CA ALA A 384 -3.14 -11.63 -2.57
C ALA A 384 -4.35 -10.79 -3.01
N ALA A 385 -4.39 -9.50 -2.66
CA ALA A 385 -5.44 -8.59 -3.12
C ALA A 385 -5.45 -8.44 -4.65
N CYS A 386 -4.28 -8.38 -5.28
CA CYS A 386 -4.17 -8.40 -6.75
C CYS A 386 -4.63 -9.73 -7.35
N GLY A 387 -4.29 -10.86 -6.70
CA GLY A 387 -4.76 -12.19 -7.10
C GLY A 387 -6.28 -12.36 -7.04
N ILE A 388 -6.91 -11.98 -5.92
CA ILE A 388 -8.37 -11.95 -5.78
C ILE A 388 -9.01 -11.04 -6.82
N ALA A 389 -8.42 -9.86 -7.06
CA ALA A 389 -8.95 -8.94 -8.07
C ALA A 389 -9.03 -9.59 -9.46
N ARG A 390 -8.07 -10.42 -9.86
CA ARG A 390 -8.20 -11.16 -11.12
C ARG A 390 -9.36 -12.17 -11.08
N LEU A 391 -9.48 -12.94 -10.00
CA LEU A 391 -10.49 -14.02 -9.90
C LEU A 391 -11.92 -13.50 -9.70
N ARG A 392 -12.06 -12.26 -9.21
CA ARG A 392 -13.33 -11.57 -8.98
C ARG A 392 -13.34 -10.22 -9.72
N PRO A 393 -13.45 -10.23 -11.06
CA PRO A 393 -13.34 -9.01 -11.87
C PRO A 393 -14.54 -8.06 -11.71
N THR A 394 -15.66 -8.53 -11.18
CA THR A 394 -16.87 -7.75 -10.92
C THR A 394 -16.90 -7.11 -9.54
N ASP A 395 -16.14 -7.65 -8.59
CA ASP A 395 -16.20 -7.21 -7.20
C ASP A 395 -15.29 -6.01 -6.99
N VAL A 396 -15.77 -5.01 -6.23
CA VAL A 396 -14.94 -3.88 -5.80
C VAL A 396 -13.67 -4.39 -5.12
N LEU A 397 -12.55 -3.71 -5.35
CA LEU A 397 -11.27 -4.19 -4.81
C LEU A 397 -11.29 -4.16 -3.29
N LEU A 398 -10.77 -5.18 -2.62
CA LEU A 398 -10.63 -5.15 -1.16
C LEU A 398 -9.65 -4.03 -0.74
N PRO A 399 -10.06 -3.03 0.07
CA PRO A 399 -9.15 -1.98 0.51
C PRO A 399 -8.39 -2.44 1.76
N ILE A 400 -7.29 -3.14 1.51
CA ILE A 400 -6.34 -3.65 2.51
C ILE A 400 -5.61 -2.57 3.34
N SER A 401 -5.84 -1.28 3.01
CA SER A 401 -5.35 -0.12 3.75
C SER A 401 -6.39 0.51 4.69
N ALA A 402 -7.64 0.07 4.63
CA ALA A 402 -8.70 0.53 5.53
C ALA A 402 -8.38 0.18 6.99
N PRO A 403 -9.04 0.76 8.00
CA PRO A 403 -8.90 0.30 9.38
C PRO A 403 -9.12 -1.21 9.53
N VAL A 404 -8.34 -1.89 10.36
CA VAL A 404 -8.40 -3.33 10.62
C VAL A 404 -9.82 -3.77 10.97
N ARG A 405 -10.54 -2.99 11.79
CA ARG A 405 -11.96 -3.23 12.11
C ARG A 405 -12.87 -3.34 10.87
N ARG A 406 -12.57 -2.60 9.81
CA ARG A 406 -13.30 -2.64 8.53
C ARG A 406 -12.83 -3.79 7.65
N GLN A 407 -11.51 -4.05 7.65
CA GLN A 407 -10.93 -5.17 6.93
C GLN A 407 -11.47 -6.52 7.44
N LYS A 408 -11.53 -6.73 8.76
CA LYS A 408 -12.07 -7.94 9.39
C LYS A 408 -13.52 -8.22 8.94
N LYS A 409 -14.38 -7.20 8.88
CA LYS A 409 -15.77 -7.32 8.38
C LYS A 409 -15.88 -7.83 6.94
N TRP A 410 -14.91 -7.53 6.07
CA TRP A 410 -14.93 -8.04 4.68
C TRP A 410 -14.34 -9.43 4.55
N LEU A 411 -13.43 -9.81 5.44
CA LEU A 411 -12.78 -11.12 5.41
C LEU A 411 -13.64 -12.23 6.02
N GLY A 412 -14.64 -11.88 6.83
CA GLY A 412 -15.57 -12.80 7.48
C GLY A 412 -15.25 -12.92 8.95
#